data_AF-A0ABD5LGP8-F1
#
_entry.id   AF-A0ABD5LGP8-F1
#
_cell.length_a   1.000
_cell.length_b   1.000
_cell.length_c   1.000
_cell.angle_alpha   90.00
_cell.angle_beta   90.00
_cell.angle_gamma   90.00
#
_symmetry.space_group_name_H-M   'P 1'
#
loop_
_entity.id
_entity.type
_entity.pdbx_description
1 polymer ?
#
loop_
_entity_poly.entity_id
_entity_poly.type
_entity_poly.pdbx_seq_one_letter_code
_entity_poly.pdbx_strand_id
1 'polypeptide(L)'
;MNSQDVLFRAPVRVRMQCGLERIFLSVYDALDYLEHEWPLRRGDRYKRAVHRCRAALAWAASSDVAREAFIAACLEAGMPMVMTSPPVGKQRPDLQATG
;
A
#
# COMPACT_ATOMS: atom_id res chain seq x y z
N MET A 1 22.19 -11.14 7.79
CA MET A 1 21.57 -10.26 6.78
C MET A 1 20.20 -9.86 7.28
N ASN A 2 19.94 -8.56 7.46
CA ASN A 2 18.65 -8.05 7.92
C ASN A 2 17.69 -8.05 6.72
N SER A 3 16.80 -9.03 6.63
CA SER A 3 15.79 -9.12 5.56
C SER A 3 14.77 -7.97 5.58
N GLN A 4 14.88 -7.03 6.52
CA GLN A 4 14.01 -5.86 6.68
C GLN A 4 14.31 -4.73 5.69
N ASP A 5 15.46 -4.77 4.99
CA ASP A 5 15.90 -3.70 4.08
C ASP A 5 15.33 -3.82 2.64
N VAL A 6 14.36 -4.71 2.40
CA VAL A 6 13.72 -4.81 1.07
C VAL A 6 12.71 -3.68 0.89
N LEU A 7 13.23 -2.53 0.49
CA LEU A 7 12.44 -1.34 0.20
C LEU A 7 11.70 -1.47 -1.14
N PHE A 8 10.48 -0.93 -1.19
CA PHE A 8 9.81 -0.73 -2.46
C PHE A 8 10.53 0.36 -3.27
N ARG A 9 10.64 0.16 -4.58
CA ARG A 9 11.15 1.19 -5.51
C ARG A 9 10.38 2.52 -5.38
N ALA A 10 9.08 2.43 -5.09
CA ALA A 10 8.23 3.56 -4.79
C ALA A 10 7.28 3.21 -3.63
N PRO A 11 7.14 4.10 -2.62
CA PRO A 11 6.20 3.90 -1.53
C PRO A 11 4.79 3.56 -2.02
N VAL A 12 4.12 2.66 -1.31
CA VAL A 12 2.71 2.36 -1.57
C VAL A 12 1.88 3.07 -0.52
N ARG A 13 1.00 3.98 -0.97
CA ARG A 13 0.02 4.61 -0.09
C ARG A 13 -1.33 3.94 -0.30
N VAL A 14 -1.96 3.48 0.76
CA VAL A 14 -3.25 2.80 0.73
C VAL A 14 -4.22 3.55 1.63
N ARG A 15 -5.45 3.75 1.16
CA ARG A 15 -6.52 4.30 1.98
C ARG A 15 -7.29 3.17 2.64
N MET A 16 -7.26 3.15 3.97
CA MET A 16 -7.96 2.17 4.79
C MET A 16 -9.46 2.44 4.80
N GLN A 17 -10.23 1.42 5.22
CA GLN A 17 -11.68 1.52 5.37
C GLN A 17 -12.11 2.55 6.43
N CYS A 18 -11.25 2.83 7.42
CA CYS A 18 -11.47 3.90 8.39
C CYS A 18 -11.21 5.32 7.84
N GLY A 19 -10.81 5.44 6.57
CA GLY A 19 -10.50 6.72 5.93
C GLY A 19 -9.07 7.22 6.14
N LEU A 20 -8.28 6.54 6.96
CA LEU A 20 -6.86 6.84 7.17
C LEU A 20 -6.01 6.38 5.98
N GLU A 21 -4.98 7.15 5.66
CA GLU A 21 -3.98 6.77 4.66
C GLU A 21 -2.76 6.19 5.36
N ARG A 22 -2.33 5.01 4.90
CA ARG A 22 -1.07 4.39 5.33
C ARG A 22 -0.08 4.35 4.22
N ILE A 23 1.18 4.67 4.56
CA ILE A 23 2.32 4.60 3.65
C ILE A 23 3.16 3.39 4.02
N PHE A 24 3.48 2.56 3.03
CA PHE A 24 4.36 1.41 3.14
C PHE A 24 5.63 1.69 2.34
N LEU A 25 6.78 1.67 3.03
CA LEU A 25 8.08 1.93 2.44
C LEU A 25 8.83 0.63 2.12
N SER A 26 8.63 -0.40 2.95
CA SER A 26 9.26 -1.70 2.81
C SER A 26 8.26 -2.83 2.55
N VAL A 27 8.77 -3.92 1.98
CA VAL A 27 8.03 -5.18 1.84
C VAL A 27 7.69 -5.75 3.22
N TYR A 28 8.56 -5.54 4.22
CA TYR A 28 8.33 -5.99 5.58
C TYR A 28 7.12 -5.30 6.19
N ASP A 29 7.03 -3.97 6.11
CA ASP A 29 5.89 -3.19 6.61
C ASP A 29 4.58 -3.66 5.97
N ALA A 30 4.61 -3.92 4.65
CA ALA A 30 3.45 -4.42 3.93
C ALA A 30 3.06 -5.84 4.37
N LEU A 31 4.03 -6.72 4.63
CA LEU A 31 3.78 -8.07 5.13
C LEU A 31 3.22 -8.05 6.56
N ASP A 32 3.79 -7.25 7.45
CA ASP A 32 3.31 -7.10 8.82
C ASP A 32 1.87 -6.60 8.84
N TYR A 33 1.56 -5.60 8.00
CA TYR A 33 0.19 -5.12 7.84
C TYR A 33 -0.78 -6.20 7.35
N LEU A 34 -0.36 -7.01 6.37
CA LEU A 34 -1.16 -8.14 5.89
C LEU A 34 -1.43 -9.16 7.02
N GLU A 35 -0.43 -9.45 7.86
CA GLU A 35 -0.54 -10.51 8.87
C GLU A 35 -1.25 -10.07 10.16
N HIS A 36 -1.09 -8.81 10.57
CA HIS A 36 -1.61 -8.30 11.84
C HIS A 36 -2.86 -7.45 11.68
N GLU A 37 -2.86 -6.49 10.76
CA GLU A 37 -3.89 -5.46 10.67
C GLU A 37 -4.95 -5.73 9.58
N TRP A 38 -4.71 -6.69 8.69
CA TRP A 38 -5.61 -6.94 7.57
C TRP A 38 -6.97 -7.51 8.01
N PRO A 39 -8.09 -6.79 7.76
CA PRO A 39 -9.41 -7.21 8.22
C PRO A 39 -10.01 -8.34 7.37
N LEU A 40 -9.63 -8.44 6.10
CA LEU A 40 -10.23 -9.34 5.11
C LEU A 40 -9.30 -10.51 4.74
N ARG A 41 -9.11 -11.44 5.68
CA ARG A 41 -8.17 -12.60 5.55
C ARG A 41 -8.60 -13.69 4.55
N ARG A 42 -9.65 -13.47 3.75
CA ARG A 42 -10.28 -14.51 2.90
C ARG A 42 -10.04 -14.36 1.39
N GLY A 43 -9.37 -13.31 0.94
CA GLY A 43 -9.10 -13.10 -0.50
C GLY A 43 -7.96 -13.98 -1.03
N ASP A 44 -8.11 -14.55 -2.23
CA ASP A 44 -7.02 -15.26 -2.91
C ASP A 44 -5.89 -14.31 -3.31
N ARG A 45 -6.22 -13.05 -3.61
CA ARG A 45 -5.21 -12.00 -3.83
C ARG A 45 -4.43 -11.67 -2.56
N TYR A 46 -5.06 -11.69 -1.39
CA TYR A 46 -4.38 -11.53 -0.10
C TYR A 46 -3.32 -12.63 0.10
N LYS A 47 -3.70 -13.91 -0.09
CA LYS A 47 -2.75 -15.03 0.04
C LYS A 47 -1.59 -14.90 -0.94
N ARG A 48 -1.87 -14.48 -2.17
CA ARG A 48 -0.83 -14.21 -3.18
C ARG A 48 0.08 -13.06 -2.75
N ALA A 49 -0.46 -11.96 -2.22
CA ALA A 49 0.34 -10.83 -1.73
C ALA A 49 1.29 -11.27 -0.60
N VAL A 50 0.79 -11.98 0.42
CA VAL A 50 1.61 -12.53 1.51
C VAL A 50 2.73 -13.41 0.97
N HIS A 51 2.40 -14.33 0.06
CA HIS A 51 3.38 -15.23 -0.54
C HIS A 51 4.47 -14.46 -1.31
N ARG A 52 4.09 -13.45 -2.09
CA ARG A 52 5.03 -12.63 -2.87
C ARG A 52 5.90 -11.73 -1.98
N CYS A 53 5.33 -11.15 -0.93
CA CYS A 53 6.10 -10.37 0.05
C CYS A 53 7.14 -11.24 0.76
N ARG A 54 6.75 -12.45 1.22
CA ARG A 54 7.71 -13.41 1.82
C ARG A 54 8.79 -13.85 0.83
N ALA A 55 8.42 -14.12 -0.43
CA ALA A 55 9.39 -14.44 -1.47
C ALA A 55 10.39 -13.29 -1.70
N ALA A 56 9.94 -12.04 -1.65
CA ALA A 56 10.83 -10.89 -1.79
C ALA A 56 11.79 -10.71 -0.60
N LEU A 57 11.32 -10.96 0.64
CA LEU A 57 12.20 -10.99 1.83
C LEU A 57 13.22 -12.14 1.78
N ALA A 58 12.88 -13.24 1.10
CA ALA A 58 13.77 -14.37 0.83
C ALA A 58 14.67 -14.15 -0.41
N TRP A 59 14.67 -12.95 -1.01
CA TRP A 59 15.41 -12.62 -2.24
C TRP A 59 15.03 -13.50 -3.45
N ALA A 60 13.89 -14.19 -3.38
CA ALA A 60 13.35 -15.04 -4.44
C ALA A 60 12.40 -14.29 -5.40
N ALA A 61 12.00 -13.06 -5.05
CA ALA A 61 11.20 -12.17 -5.88
C ALA A 61 11.67 -10.72 -5.76
N SER A 62 11.41 -9.90 -6.78
CA SER A 62 11.71 -8.46 -6.74
C SER A 62 10.66 -7.70 -5.91
N SER A 63 11.08 -6.60 -5.29
CA SER A 63 10.17 -5.73 -4.54
C SER A 63 9.06 -5.15 -5.42
N ASP A 64 9.31 -4.94 -6.72
CA ASP A 64 8.29 -4.53 -7.70
C ASP A 64 7.16 -5.57 -7.83
N VAL A 65 7.49 -6.87 -7.87
CA VAL A 65 6.47 -7.94 -7.94
C VAL A 65 5.67 -8.04 -6.65
N ALA A 66 6.32 -7.89 -5.49
CA ALA A 66 5.63 -7.85 -4.20
C ALA A 66 4.69 -6.63 -4.11
N ARG A 67 5.14 -5.48 -4.63
CA ARG A 67 4.36 -4.24 -4.68
C ARG A 67 3.10 -4.39 -5.50
N GLU A 68 3.20 -4.93 -6.71
CA GLU A 68 2.05 -5.18 -7.58
C GLU A 68 1.06 -6.13 -6.92
N ALA A 69 1.54 -7.23 -6.34
CA ALA A 69 0.69 -8.19 -5.64
C ALA A 69 -0.04 -7.55 -4.45
N PHE A 70 0.63 -6.66 -3.71
CA PHE A 70 0.04 -5.92 -2.60
C PHE A 70 -1.07 -4.97 -3.07
N ILE A 71 -0.80 -4.11 -4.06
CA ILE A 71 -1.80 -3.21 -4.65
C ILE A 71 -3.03 -4.00 -5.14
N ALA A 72 -2.76 -5.13 -5.78
CA ALA A 72 -3.76 -6.02 -6.32
C ALA A 72 -4.64 -6.68 -5.24
N ALA A 73 -4.13 -6.86 -4.01
CA ALA A 73 -4.90 -7.29 -2.85
C ALA A 73 -5.69 -6.15 -2.20
N CYS A 74 -5.10 -4.94 -2.13
CA CYS A 74 -5.78 -3.75 -1.62
C CYS A 74 -7.02 -3.41 -2.47
N LEU A 75 -6.91 -3.48 -3.80
CA LEU A 75 -8.04 -3.28 -4.71
C LEU A 75 -9.17 -4.29 -4.49
N GLU A 76 -8.85 -5.56 -4.25
CA GLU A 76 -9.86 -6.60 -3.97
C GLU A 76 -10.55 -6.37 -2.61
N ALA A 77 -9.83 -5.86 -1.62
CA ALA A 77 -10.36 -5.54 -0.30
C ALA A 77 -11.16 -4.22 -0.24
N GLY A 78 -11.31 -3.52 -1.38
CA GLY A 78 -11.94 -2.20 -1.42
C GLY A 78 -11.10 -1.10 -0.76
N MET A 79 -9.79 -1.31 -0.65
CA MET A 79 -8.82 -0.36 -0.12
C MET A 79 -7.99 0.20 -1.29
N PRO A 80 -8.44 1.23 -2.01
CA PRO A 80 -7.72 1.72 -3.18
C PRO A 80 -6.35 2.28 -2.80
N MET A 81 -5.37 2.03 -3.68
CA MET A 81 -4.07 2.69 -3.59
C MET A 81 -4.25 4.19 -3.90
N VAL A 82 -3.73 5.04 -3.03
CA VAL A 82 -3.65 6.48 -3.27
C VAL A 82 -2.35 6.72 -4.04
N MET A 83 -2.44 6.79 -5.36
CA MET A 83 -1.32 7.28 -6.16
C MET A 83 -1.15 8.76 -5.85
N THR A 84 -0.11 9.14 -5.12
CA THR A 84 0.28 10.54 -5.02
C THR A 84 0.86 10.96 -6.35
N SER A 85 0.01 11.44 -7.25
CA SER A 85 0.43 12.56 -8.08
C SER A 85 0.88 13.67 -7.10
N PRO A 86 2.01 14.37 -7.34
CA PRO A 86 2.24 15.64 -6.64
C PRO A 86 0.97 16.46 -6.80
N PRO A 87 0.48 17.14 -5.75
CA PRO A 87 -0.76 17.90 -5.84
C PRO A 87 -0.60 18.96 -6.94
N VAL A 88 -1.15 18.70 -8.14
CA VAL A 88 -1.50 19.76 -9.07
C VAL A 88 -2.54 20.59 -8.33
N GLY A 89 -2.18 21.85 -8.08
CA GLY A 89 -2.85 22.70 -7.12
C GLY A 89 -4.35 22.81 -7.33
N LYS A 90 -5.09 22.73 -6.23
CA LYS A 90 -6.30 23.54 -6.02
C LYS A 90 -6.23 24.15 -4.63
N GLN A 91 -5.37 25.17 -4.51
CA GLN A 91 -5.41 26.12 -3.41
C GLN A 91 -6.75 26.86 -3.50
N ARG A 92 -7.63 26.52 -2.55
CA ARG A 92 -8.80 27.24 -2.02
C ARG A 92 -10.04 27.43 -2.92
N PRO A 93 -11.21 27.02 -2.42
CA PRO A 93 -12.50 27.52 -2.86
C PRO A 93 -12.93 28.76 -2.05
N ASP A 94 -13.91 29.48 -2.60
CA ASP A 94 -14.81 30.47 -1.99
C ASP A 94 -14.27 31.88 -1.72
N LEU A 95 -14.74 32.86 -2.50
CA LEU A 95 -15.92 33.70 -2.23
C LEU A 95 -15.74 34.55 -0.96
N GLN A 96 -15.33 35.81 -1.14
CA GLN A 96 -15.81 36.88 -0.27
C GLN A 96 -16.83 37.69 -1.04
N ALA A 97 -18.07 37.53 -0.62
CA ALA A 97 -19.22 38.33 -0.97
C ALA A 97 -19.15 39.70 -0.26
N THR A 98 -19.66 40.72 -0.95
CA THR A 98 -20.47 41.86 -0.47
C THR A 98 -20.20 42.47 0.92
N GLY A 99 -19.97 43.79 0.90
CA GLY A 99 -20.07 44.68 2.05
C GLY A 99 -19.60 46.07 1.70
#